data_AF-A0A821GG71-F1
#
_entry.id   AF-A0A821GG71-F1
#
_cell.length_a   1.000
_cell.length_b   1.000
_cell.length_c   1.000
_cell.angle_alpha   90.00
_cell.angle_beta   90.00
_cell.angle_gamma   90.00
#
_symmetry.space_group_name_H-M   'P 1'
#
loop_
_entity.id
_entity.type
_entity.pdbx_description
1 polymer ?
#
loop_
_entity_poly.entity_id
_entity_poly.type
_entity_poly.pdbx_seq_one_letter_code
_entity_poly.pdbx_strand_id
1 'polypeptide(L)'
;LTRDCFEYYSTLQSEIHRDAWTSVLMLILTKLLKFNEEQFKYYSIEFYSLISEIVVFDLKPELRYILREFLLRIGRSFIKNSDLMKSIS
;
A
#
# COMPACT_ATOMS: atom_id res chain seq x y z
N LEU A 1 11.35 3.18 -9.76
CA LEU A 1 10.12 3.03 -10.60
C LEU A 1 8.86 3.10 -9.75
N THR A 2 8.54 2.12 -8.90
CA THR A 2 7.32 2.18 -8.07
C THR A 2 7.38 3.23 -6.97
N ARG A 3 8.54 3.44 -6.34
CA ARG A 3 8.71 4.48 -5.30
C ARG A 3 8.55 5.89 -5.86
N ASP A 4 9.27 6.20 -6.94
CA ASP A 4 9.24 7.50 -7.61
C ASP A 4 7.82 7.88 -8.09
N CYS A 5 7.03 6.88 -8.51
CA CYS A 5 5.62 7.10 -8.87
C CYS A 5 4.75 7.54 -7.69
N PHE A 6 4.98 6.97 -6.51
CA PHE A 6 4.25 7.33 -5.29
C PHE A 6 4.67 8.71 -4.79
N GLU A 7 5.98 9.00 -4.78
CA GLU A 7 6.50 10.32 -4.39
C GLU A 7 5.97 11.41 -5.34
N TYR A 8 5.96 11.15 -6.65
CA TYR A 8 5.38 12.08 -7.61
C TYR A 8 3.89 12.31 -7.35
N TYR A 9 3.11 11.25 -7.09
CA TYR A 9 1.69 11.36 -6.76
C TYR A 9 1.44 12.26 -5.54
N SER A 10 2.24 12.12 -4.48
CA SER A 10 2.13 12.93 -3.26
C SER A 10 2.32 14.43 -3.50
N THR A 11 3.03 14.83 -4.56
CA THR A 11 3.25 16.24 -4.92
C THR A 11 2.16 16.84 -5.83
N LEU A 12 1.26 16.01 -6.37
CA LEU A 12 0.23 16.47 -7.32
C LEU A 12 -0.89 17.23 -6.60
N GLN A 13 -0.94 18.55 -6.83
CA GLN A 13 -2.00 19.44 -6.33
C GLN A 13 -3.23 19.51 -7.25
N SER A 14 -3.08 19.18 -8.54
CA SER A 14 -4.15 19.22 -9.55
C SER A 14 -4.97 17.93 -9.57
N GLU A 15 -6.29 18.06 -9.50
CA GLU A 15 -7.25 16.95 -9.51
C GLU A 15 -7.20 16.12 -10.81
N ILE A 16 -6.98 16.76 -11.96
CA ILE A 16 -6.90 16.08 -13.27
C ILE A 16 -5.69 15.12 -13.31
N HIS A 17 -4.57 15.52 -12.69
CA HIS A 17 -3.41 14.66 -12.60
C HIS A 17 -3.59 13.55 -11.55
N ARG A 18 -4.23 13.83 -10.41
CA ARG A 18 -4.57 12.79 -9.43
C ARG A 18 -5.45 11.70 -10.04
N ASP A 19 -6.38 12.05 -10.92
CA ASP A 19 -7.24 11.11 -11.62
C ASP A 19 -6.47 10.17 -12.56
N ALA A 20 -5.55 10.70 -13.37
CA ALA A 20 -4.72 9.90 -14.26
C ALA A 20 -3.81 8.93 -13.47
N TRP A 21 -3.29 9.38 -12.34
CA TRP A 21 -2.39 8.59 -11.50
C TRP A 21 -3.09 7.64 -10.55
N THR A 22 -4.39 7.83 -10.28
CA THR A 22 -5.20 6.88 -9.48
C THR A 22 -5.14 5.49 -10.09
N SER A 23 -5.28 5.38 -11.42
CA SER A 23 -5.18 4.09 -12.12
C SER A 23 -3.79 3.45 -11.98
N VAL A 24 -2.73 4.26 -12.00
CA VAL A 24 -1.34 3.80 -11.80
C VAL A 24 -1.15 3.29 -10.37
N LEU A 25 -1.62 4.02 -9.36
CA LEU A 25 -1.57 3.60 -7.96
C LEU A 25 -2.33 2.30 -7.74
N MET A 26 -3.55 2.19 -8.27
CA MET A 26 -4.34 0.97 -8.17
C MET A 26 -3.60 -0.23 -8.77
N LEU A 27 -2.95 -0.06 -9.92
CA LEU A 27 -2.14 -1.12 -10.55
C LEU A 27 -0.97 -1.55 -9.67
N ILE A 28 -0.24 -0.59 -9.08
CA ILE A 28 0.89 -0.90 -8.20
C ILE A 28 0.41 -1.63 -6.95
N LEU A 29 -0.62 -1.11 -6.27
CA LEU A 29 -1.18 -1.73 -5.07
C LEU A 29 -1.74 -3.13 -5.36
N THR A 30 -2.44 -3.31 -6.48
CA THR A 30 -2.94 -4.62 -6.90
C THR A 30 -1.81 -5.61 -7.16
N LYS A 31 -0.68 -5.14 -7.72
CA LYS A 31 0.51 -5.98 -7.92
C LYS A 31 1.14 -6.37 -6.58
N LEU A 32 1.29 -5.42 -5.66
CA LEU A 32 1.79 -5.69 -4.30
C LEU A 32 0.92 -6.73 -3.58
N LEU A 33 -0.41 -6.61 -3.70
CA LEU A 33 -1.38 -7.56 -3.17
C LEU A 33 -1.30 -8.97 -3.76
N LYS A 34 -0.59 -9.19 -4.87
CA LYS A 34 -0.39 -10.50 -5.49
C LYS A 34 0.96 -11.14 -5.16
N PHE A 35 1.85 -10.43 -4.48
CA PHE A 35 3.14 -10.99 -4.06
C PHE A 35 2.97 -12.13 -3.06
N ASN A 36 3.96 -13.01 -2.98
CA ASN A 36 4.03 -14.03 -1.93
C ASN A 36 4.31 -13.38 -0.56
N GLU A 37 4.28 -14.15 0.54
CA GLU A 37 4.37 -13.57 1.88
C GLU A 37 5.71 -12.86 2.16
N GLU A 38 6.83 -13.44 1.72
CA GLU A 38 8.17 -12.88 1.91
C GLU A 38 8.36 -11.57 1.15
N GLN A 39 8.00 -11.57 -0.14
CA GLN A 39 8.02 -10.37 -0.98
C GLN A 39 7.07 -9.30 -0.43
N PHE A 40 5.86 -9.69 -0.04
CA PHE A 40 4.89 -8.75 0.52
C PHE A 40 5.41 -8.09 1.79
N LYS A 41 6.00 -8.84 2.72
CA LYS A 41 6.60 -8.27 3.93
C LYS A 41 7.68 -7.25 3.61
N TYR A 42 8.63 -7.60 2.74
CA TYR A 42 9.71 -6.70 2.34
C TYR A 42 9.18 -5.39 1.76
N TYR A 43 8.33 -5.47 0.73
CA TYR A 43 7.80 -4.28 0.07
C TYR A 43 6.81 -3.52 0.95
N SER A 44 6.02 -4.19 1.79
CA SER A 44 5.06 -3.51 2.66
C SER A 44 5.72 -2.54 3.63
N ILE A 45 6.92 -2.87 4.13
CA ILE A 45 7.71 -2.00 4.99
C ILE A 45 8.22 -0.80 4.19
N GLU A 46 8.77 -1.05 2.99
CA GLU A 46 9.32 0.00 2.12
C GLU A 46 8.25 1.02 1.68
N PHE A 47 7.04 0.53 1.37
CA PHE A 47 5.93 1.37 0.91
C PHE A 47 5.09 1.96 2.05
N TYR A 48 5.27 1.52 3.31
CA TYR A 48 4.40 1.93 4.41
C TYR A 48 4.32 3.47 4.58
N SER A 49 5.46 4.16 4.53
CA SER A 49 5.51 5.62 4.66
C SER A 49 4.73 6.32 3.55
N LEU A 50 4.90 5.87 2.30
CA LEU A 50 4.21 6.44 1.14
C LEU A 50 2.70 6.20 1.19
N ILE A 51 2.28 5.02 1.65
CA ILE A 51 0.87 4.71 1.87
C ILE A 51 0.27 5.62 2.95
N SER A 52 1.02 5.90 4.02
CA SER A 52 0.57 6.78 5.09
C SER A 52 0.35 8.23 4.65
N GLU A 53 1.12 8.69 3.66
CA GLU A 53 0.92 10.01 3.05
C GLU A 53 -0.28 10.05 2.11
N ILE A 54 -0.59 8.95 1.41
CA ILE A 54 -1.70 8.92 0.45
C ILE A 54 -3.06 8.83 1.14
N VAL A 55 -3.16 8.14 2.28
CA VAL A 55 -4.44 7.92 2.98
C VAL A 55 -5.09 9.21 3.51
N VAL A 56 -4.34 10.30 3.63
CA VAL A 56 -4.88 11.59 4.10
C VAL A 56 -5.56 12.41 2.99
N PHE A 57 -5.38 12.02 1.72
CA PHE A 57 -6.04 12.68 0.60
C PHE A 57 -7.51 12.23 0.45
N ASP A 58 -8.32 13.05 -0.23
CA ASP A 58 -9.67 12.63 -0.65
C ASP A 58 -9.56 11.67 -1.84
N LEU A 59 -9.50 10.38 -1.53
CA LEU A 59 -9.29 9.33 -2.50
C LEU A 59 -10.62 8.84 -3.09
N LYS A 60 -10.59 8.45 -4.37
CA LYS A 60 -11.71 7.75 -5.00
C LYS A 60 -12.08 6.45 -4.26
N PRO A 61 -13.36 6.04 -4.26
CA PRO A 61 -13.82 4.84 -3.56
C PRO A 61 -13.05 3.57 -3.93
N GLU A 62 -12.69 3.41 -5.20
CA GLU A 62 -11.99 2.23 -5.74
C GLU A 62 -10.55 2.13 -5.19
N LEU A 63 -9.85 3.26 -5.11
CA LEU A 63 -8.50 3.31 -4.54
C LEU A 63 -8.53 3.06 -3.03
N ARG A 64 -9.53 3.63 -2.32
CA ARG A 64 -9.75 3.35 -0.89
C ARG A 64 -9.95 1.87 -0.63
N TYR A 65 -10.73 1.19 -1.48
CA TYR A 65 -10.96 -0.26 -1.35
C TYR A 65 -9.65 -1.04 -1.44
N ILE A 66 -8.82 -0.78 -2.46
CA ILE A 66 -7.55 -1.49 -2.65
C ILE A 66 -6.56 -1.20 -1.52
N LEU A 67 -6.49 0.06 -1.06
CA LEU A 67 -5.66 0.44 0.08
C LEU A 67 -6.08 -0.28 1.37
N ARG A 68 -7.39 -0.40 1.61
CA ARG A 68 -7.92 -1.15 2.75
C ARG A 68 -7.47 -2.60 2.71
N GLU A 69 -7.58 -3.27 1.56
CA GLU A 69 -7.12 -4.66 1.42
C GLU A 69 -5.61 -4.80 1.65
N PHE A 70 -4.82 -3.82 1.19
CA PHE A 70 -3.38 -3.76 1.44
C PHE A 70 -3.06 -3.65 2.93
N LEU A 71 -3.70 -2.73 3.64
CA LEU A 71 -3.51 -2.54 5.09
C LEU A 71 -3.99 -3.76 5.90
N LEU A 72 -5.10 -4.38 5.52
CA LEU A 72 -5.56 -5.62 6.14
C LEU A 72 -4.56 -6.76 5.94
N ARG A 73 -3.95 -6.84 4.75
CA ARG A 73 -2.92 -7.85 4.46
C ARG A 73 -1.65 -7.59 5.26
N ILE A 74 -1.25 -6.34 5.47
CA ILE A 74 -0.18 -5.98 6.43
C ILE A 74 -0.53 -6.50 7.82
N GLY A 75 -1.72 -6.17 8.34
CA GLY A 75 -2.19 -6.65 9.64
C GLY A 75 -2.08 -8.17 9.76
N ARG A 76 -2.57 -8.92 8.77
CA ARG A 76 -2.45 -10.40 8.76
C ARG A 76 -1.00 -10.89 8.71
N SER A 77 -0.14 -10.24 7.93
CA SER A 77 1.24 -10.67 7.71
C SER A 77 2.14 -10.41 8.92
N PHE A 78 1.86 -9.38 9.72
CA PHE A 78 2.67 -9.05 10.90
C PHE A 78 2.03 -9.51 12.23
N ILE A 79 0.70 -9.44 12.37
CA ILE A 79 0.01 -9.82 13.62
C ILE A 79 0.00 -11.35 13.81
N LYS A 80 -0.29 -12.14 12.77
CA LYS A 80 -0.27 -13.62 12.90
C LYS A 80 1.12 -14.20 13.19
N ASN A 81 2.20 -13.50 12.83
CA ASN A 81 3.55 -13.98 13.14
C ASN A 81 3.95 -13.74 14.60
N SER A 82 3.24 -12.86 15.33
CA SER A 82 3.46 -12.68 16.77
C SER A 82 2.96 -13.84 17.62
N ASP A 83 1.98 -14.62 17.13
CA ASP A 83 1.50 -15.82 17.82
C ASP A 83 2.48 -16.99 17.69
N LEU A 84 3.29 -17.03 16.62
CA LEU A 84 4.35 -18.03 16.44
C LEU A 84 5.56 -17.77 17.35
N MET A 85 5.82 -16.53 17.77
CA MET A 85 6.88 -16.22 18.74
C MET A 85 6.49 -16.52 20.20
N LYS A 86 5.18 -16.57 20.51
CA LYS A 86 4.69 -16.98 21.84
C LYS A 86 4.64 -18.49 22.05
N SER A 87 4.82 -19.29 20.99
CA SER A 87 4.90 -20.76 21.08
C SER A 87 6.34 -21.29 21.27
N ILE A 88 7.35 -20.41 21.26
CA ILE A 88 8.77 -20.75 21.43
C ILE A 88 9.37 -20.07 22.70
N SER A 89 8.53 -19.34 23.46
CA SER A 89 8.85 -18.78 24.78
C SER A 89 8.15 -19.57 25.87
#